data_AF-A0A833D328-F1
#
_entry.id   AF-A0A833D328-F1
#
_cell.length_a   1.000
_cell.length_b   1.000
_cell.length_c   1.000
_cell.angle_alpha   90.00
_cell.angle_beta   90.00
_cell.angle_gamma   90.00
#
_symmetry.space_group_name_H-M   'P 1'
#
loop_
_entity.id
_entity.type
_entity.pdbx_description
1 polymer ?
#
loop_
_entity_poly.entity_id
_entity_poly.type
_entity_poly.pdbx_seq_one_letter_code
_entity_poly.pdbx_strand_id
1 'polypeptide(L)' 'MPIMINRGKEMLRISPKDSKKIEYSTNQGRSWIVRYSGSSSTGAFSDLMDAGKEILGTTDKGLFYSTNDGRSWICRKRG' A
#
# COMPACT_ATOMS: atom_id res chain seq x y z
N MET A 1 6.30 -11.27 -7.42
CA MET A 1 5.49 -11.72 -6.26
C MET A 1 4.70 -10.51 -5.77
N PRO A 2 3.41 -10.63 -5.40
CA PRO A 2 2.69 -9.50 -4.82
C PRO A 2 3.33 -9.15 -3.47
N ILE A 3 3.72 -7.90 -3.32
CA ILE A 3 4.34 -7.42 -2.08
C ILE A 3 3.25 -7.17 -1.06
N MET A 4 3.40 -7.80 0.10
CA MET A 4 2.40 -7.91 1.15
C MET A 4 3.05 -7.66 2.51
N ILE A 5 2.34 -6.94 3.38
CA ILE A 5 2.74 -6.67 4.76
C ILE A 5 1.61 -7.05 5.71
N ASN A 6 1.95 -7.37 6.97
CA ASN A 6 0.98 -7.61 8.02
C ASN A 6 0.85 -6.37 8.92
N ARG A 7 -0.38 -5.93 9.19
CA ARG A 7 -0.71 -4.82 10.10
C ARG A 7 -1.77 -5.27 11.10
N GLY A 8 -1.33 -5.62 12.31
CA GLY A 8 -2.19 -6.20 13.32
C GLY A 8 -2.81 -7.52 12.83
N LYS A 9 -4.13 -7.57 12.73
CA LYS A 9 -4.88 -8.74 12.24
C LYS A 9 -5.15 -8.72 10.73
N GLU A 10 -4.68 -7.68 10.04
CA GLU A 10 -4.93 -7.48 8.62
C GLU A 10 -3.65 -7.71 7.81
N MET A 11 -3.84 -8.19 6.58
CA MET A 11 -2.77 -8.21 5.58
C MET A 11 -3.05 -7.11 4.57
N LEU A 12 -2.04 -6.36 4.16
CA LEU A 12 -2.14 -5.36 3.10
C LEU A 12 -1.27 -5.80 1.93
N ARG A 13 -1.73 -5.54 0.70
CA ARG A 13 -0.96 -5.82 -0.51
C ARG A 13 -1.13 -4.73 -1.54
N ILE A 14 -0.17 -4.65 -2.45
CA ILE A 14 -0.37 -4.02 -3.75
C ILE A 14 -1.31 -4.90 -4.56
N SER A 15 -2.37 -4.34 -5.15
CA SER A 15 -3.33 -5.13 -5.92
C SER A 15 -2.62 -5.78 -7.11
N PRO A 16 -2.77 -7.11 -7.32
CA PRO A 16 -2.18 -7.79 -8.47
C PRO A 16 -2.85 -7.40 -9.80
N LYS A 17 -4.02 -6.74 -9.76
CA LYS A 17 -4.75 -6.29 -10.96
C LYS A 17 -4.44 -4.83 -11.32
N ASP A 18 -4.01 -4.03 -10.36
CA ASP A 18 -3.74 -2.61 -10.53
C ASP A 18 -2.75 -2.14 -9.46
N SER A 19 -1.49 -1.95 -9.84
CA SER A 19 -0.43 -1.57 -8.90
C SER A 19 -0.61 -0.18 -8.28
N LYS A 20 -1.59 0.62 -8.72
CA LYS A 20 -1.95 1.89 -8.05
C LYS A 20 -2.83 1.66 -6.82
N LYS A 21 -3.42 0.47 -6.67
CA LYS A 21 -4.36 0.15 -5.59
C LYS A 21 -3.70 -0.63 -4.48
N ILE A 22 -4.10 -0.30 -3.26
CA ILE A 22 -3.80 -1.11 -2.07
C ILE A 22 -5.06 -1.83 -1.65
N GLU A 23 -4.92 -3.12 -1.37
CA GLU A 23 -5.99 -3.97 -0.87
C GLU A 23 -5.63 -4.50 0.50
N TYR A 24 -6.63 -4.85 1.29
CA TYR A 24 -6.45 -5.51 2.58
C TYR A 24 -7.31 -6.75 2.72
N SER A 25 -6.90 -7.63 3.63
CA SER A 25 -7.60 -8.85 3.98
C SER A 25 -7.66 -9.01 5.50
N THR A 26 -8.81 -9.42 6.01
CA THR A 26 -9.05 -9.77 7.42
C THR A 26 -9.16 -11.29 7.63
N ASN A 27 -9.00 -12.08 6.56
CA ASN A 27 -9.24 -13.52 6.56
C ASN A 27 -8.07 -14.31 5.94
N GLN A 28 -6.84 -13.91 6.28
CA GLN A 28 -5.61 -14.58 5.85
C GLN A 28 -5.49 -14.70 4.32
N GLY A 29 -5.98 -13.70 3.59
CA GLY A 29 -5.80 -13.58 2.14
C GLY A 29 -6.81 -14.35 1.30
N ARG A 30 -7.83 -14.95 1.92
CA ARG A 30 -8.92 -15.64 1.22
C ARG A 30 -9.76 -14.67 0.39
N SER A 31 -9.99 -13.46 0.90
CA SER A 31 -10.58 -12.36 0.14
C SER A 31 -9.90 -11.02 0.44
N TRP A 32 -10.05 -10.08 -0.48
CA TRP A 32 -9.37 -8.78 -0.47
C TRP A 32 -10.35 -7.67 -0.79
N ILE A 33 -10.24 -6.57 -0.06
CA ILE A 33 -11.07 -5.38 -0.20
C ILE A 33 -10.16 -4.22 -0.55
N VAL A 34 -10.57 -3.37 -1.50
CA VAL A 34 -9.81 -2.16 -1.85
C VAL A 34 -9.76 -1.23 -0.64
N ARG A 35 -8.56 -0.87 -0.22
CA ARG A 35 -8.30 0.11 0.84
C ARG A 35 -7.97 1.49 0.28
N TYR A 36 -7.21 1.51 -0.82
CA TYR A 36 -6.83 2.70 -1.53
C TYR A 36 -7.04 2.48 -3.02
N SER A 37 -7.85 3.33 -3.64
CA SER A 37 -8.22 3.22 -5.06
C SER A 37 -7.16 3.76 -6.02
N GLY A 38 -6.07 4.33 -5.50
CA GLY A 38 -5.03 4.97 -6.29
C GLY A 38 -5.25 6.47 -6.51
N SER A 39 -4.17 7.16 -6.88
CA SER A 39 -4.18 8.56 -7.32
C SER A 39 -3.08 8.77 -8.35
N SER A 40 -3.33 9.63 -9.35
CA SER A 40 -2.32 10.07 -10.31
C SER A 40 -1.11 10.73 -9.63
N SER A 41 -1.30 11.31 -8.44
CA SER A 41 -0.24 11.94 -7.66
C SER A 41 0.71 10.93 -7.00
N THR A 42 0.19 9.79 -6.54
CA THR A 42 0.95 8.72 -5.88
C THR A 42 1.63 7.80 -6.90
N GLY A 43 0.94 7.52 -8.01
CA GLY A 43 1.44 6.62 -9.04
C GLY A 43 1.26 5.14 -8.70
N ALA A 44 2.01 4.29 -9.39
CA ALA A 44 2.00 2.84 -9.23
C ALA A 44 2.99 2.42 -8.13
N PHE A 45 2.53 1.62 -7.17
CA PHE A 45 3.37 1.05 -6.12
C PHE A 45 4.20 -0.11 -6.68
N SER A 46 5.48 -0.11 -6.33
CA SER A 46 6.42 -1.20 -6.59
C SER A 46 6.82 -1.96 -5.33
N ASP A 47 6.63 -1.37 -4.13
CA ASP A 47 6.98 -2.00 -2.85
C ASP A 47 6.18 -1.40 -1.69
N LEU A 48 6.00 -2.19 -0.62
CA LEU A 48 5.40 -1.79 0.65
C LEU A 48 6.28 -2.29 1.81
N MET A 49 6.56 -1.40 2.76
CA MET A 49 7.31 -1.72 3.96
C MET A 49 6.57 -1.22 5.20
N ASP A 50 6.43 -2.09 6.21
CA ASP A 50 5.97 -1.66 7.53
C ASP A 50 7.14 -1.06 8.31
N ALA A 51 7.04 0.23 8.64
CA ALA A 51 8.01 0.97 9.46
C ALA A 51 7.44 1.28 10.86
N GLY A 52 6.46 0.49 11.33
CA GLY A 52 5.87 0.57 12.66
C GLY A 52 4.81 1.66 12.76
N LYS A 53 5.21 2.93 12.85
CA LYS A 53 4.26 4.07 12.92
C LYS A 53 3.67 4.44 11.57
N GLU A 54 4.35 4.06 10.50
CA GLU A 54 3.98 4.36 9.12
C GLU A 54 4.19 3.15 8.23
N ILE A 55 3.48 3.14 7.10
CA ILE A 55 3.76 2.24 5.99
C ILE A 55 4.46 3.06 4.93
N LEU A 56 5.60 2.58 4.44
CA LEU A 56 6.30 3.18 3.31
C LEU A 56 5.86 2.48 2.02
N GLY A 57 5.68 3.28 0.97
CA GLY A 57 5.28 2.84 -0.35
C GLY A 57 6.25 3.41 -1.36
N THR A 58 7.03 2.54 -2.00
CA THR A 58 7.86 2.93 -3.14
C THR A 58 6.97 2.95 -4.38
N THR A 59 7.01 4.05 -5.12
CA THR A 59 6.20 4.22 -6.34
C THR A 59 7.03 4.73 -7.51
N ASP A 60 6.47 4.70 -8.71
CA ASP A 60 7.05 5.31 -9.91
C ASP A 60 7.11 6.86 -9.85
N LYS A 61 6.49 7.49 -8.83
CA LYS A 61 6.57 8.94 -8.57
C LYS A 61 7.46 9.30 -7.38
N GLY A 62 8.06 8.32 -6.71
CA GLY A 62 8.95 8.49 -5.58
C GLY A 62 8.54 7.70 -4.35
N LEU A 63 8.97 8.16 -3.18
CA LEU A 63 8.67 7.54 -1.90
C LEU A 63 7.46 8.23 -1.27
N PHE A 64 6.47 7.43 -0.89
CA PHE A 64 5.27 7.84 -0.17
C PHE A 64 5.19 7.13 1.18
N TYR A 65 4.41 7.70 2.10
CA TYR A 65 4.14 7.07 3.40
C TYR A 65 2.66 7.23 3.79
N SER A 66 2.20 6.34 4.67
CA SER A 66 0.87 6.35 5.23
C SER A 66 0.92 6.15 6.74
N THR A 67 0.23 7.01 7.49
CA THR A 67 0.10 6.92 8.96
C THR A 67 -1.29 6.41 9.39
N ASN A 68 -2.13 6.00 8.42
CA ASN A 68 -3.51 5.56 8.65
C ASN A 68 -3.81 4.19 8.02
N ASP A 69 -2.82 3.30 8.12
CA ASP A 69 -2.85 1.91 7.62
C ASP A 69 -3.14 1.80 6.12
N GLY A 70 -2.58 2.69 5.31
CA GLY A 70 -2.64 2.61 3.85
C GLY A 70 -3.92 3.17 3.23
N ARG A 71 -4.74 3.92 4.00
CA ARG A 71 -5.96 4.57 3.50
C ARG A 71 -5.66 5.84 2.69
N SER A 72 -4.62 6.57 3.07
CA SER A 72 -4.07 7.69 2.28
C SER A 72 -2.55 7.70 2.31
N TRP A 73 -1.96 8.37 1.32
CA TRP A 73 -0.52 8.38 1.07
C TRP A 73 -0.02 9.82 0.87
N ILE A 74 1.03 10.18 1.58
CA ILE A 74 1.68 11.50 1.53
C ILE A 74 3.05 11.34 0.88
N CYS A 75 3.40 12.24 -0.03
CA CYS A 75 4.72 12.23 -0.67
C CYS A 75 5.80 12.55 0.38
N ARG A 76 6.78 11.68 0.52
CA ARG A 76 7.98 11.90 1.34
C ARG A 76 9.13 12.45 0.52
N LYS A 77 9.32 11.89 -0.68
CA LYS A 77 10.37 12.30 -1.61
C LYS A 77 9.91 12.00 -3.03
N ARG A 78 10.07 12.96 -3.94
CA ARG A 78 9.82 12.75 -5.38
C ARG A 78 10.93 11.91 -5.99
N GLY A 79 10.56 11.06 -6.95
CA GLY A 79 11.49 10.39 -7.86
C GLY A 79 12.00 11.33 -8.93
#